data_AF-A0A8T0FCR1-F1
#
_entry.id   AF-A0A8T0FCR1-F1
#
_cell.length_a   1.000
_cell.length_b   1.000
_cell.length_c   1.000
_cell.angle_alpha   90.00
_cell.angle_beta   90.00
_cell.angle_gamma   90.00
#
_symmetry.space_group_name_H-M   'P 1'
#
loop_
_entity.id
_entity.type
_entity.pdbx_description
1 polymer ?
#
loop_
_entity_poly.entity_id
_entity_poly.type
_entity_poly.pdbx_seq_one_letter_code
_entity_poly.pdbx_strand_id
1 'polypeptide(L)'
;MQLRFLFGKKSGDDHDKMNGDHFEKGIESVLPKLKKNSVIVMDKASYHSVKMEKIPTTSWTKKSTQEWFSQKHISWDKDMIKIELLQKVSEVKHFYDIYRVETIAEKYGHTILRLPPYHSELNPIDMIWS
;
A
#
# COMPACT_ATOMS: atom_id res chain seq x y z
N MET A 1 1.82 -25.27 -3.62
CA MET A 1 0.59 -24.82 -4.30
C MET A 1 0.85 -23.40 -4.76
N GLN A 2 1.06 -23.23 -6.05
CA GLN A 2 1.55 -22.00 -6.68
C GLN A 2 0.36 -21.17 -7.16
N LEU A 3 0.39 -19.86 -6.93
CA LEU A 3 -0.58 -18.93 -7.48
C LEU A 3 0.07 -18.14 -8.61
N ARG A 4 -0.44 -18.37 -9.82
CA ARG A 4 -0.03 -17.71 -11.05
C ARG A 4 -1.03 -16.60 -11.35
N PHE A 5 -0.55 -15.38 -11.55
CA PHE A 5 -1.27 -14.34 -12.26
C PHE A 5 -0.78 -14.33 -13.70
N LEU A 6 -1.53 -14.98 -14.58
CA LEU A 6 -1.42 -14.74 -16.02
C LEU A 6 -2.61 -13.87 -16.40
N PHE A 7 -2.38 -12.56 -16.50
CA PHE A 7 -3.33 -11.70 -17.20
C PHE A 7 -3.31 -12.11 -18.67
N GLY A 8 -4.30 -12.90 -19.09
CA GLY A 8 -4.43 -13.38 -20.46
C GLY A 8 -4.56 -12.20 -21.40
N LYS A 9 -3.63 -12.08 -22.35
CA LYS A 9 -3.74 -11.14 -23.47
C LYS A 9 -5.06 -11.37 -24.20
N LYS A 10 -5.97 -10.41 -24.14
CA LYS A 10 -6.98 -10.23 -25.20
C LYS A 10 -6.50 -9.07 -26.06
N SER A 11 -6.39 -9.37 -27.35
CA SER A 11 -6.00 -8.45 -28.41
C SER A 11 -6.96 -7.26 -28.47
N GLY A 12 -6.39 -6.07 -28.38
CA GLY A 12 -7.06 -4.79 -28.56
C GLY A 12 -6.13 -3.75 -27.95
N ASP A 13 -5.68 -2.80 -28.75
CA ASP A 13 -4.88 -1.66 -28.30
C ASP A 13 -5.49 -1.06 -27.04
N ASP A 14 -4.80 -1.23 -25.91
CA ASP A 14 -4.89 -0.30 -24.82
C ASP A 14 -3.64 -0.45 -23.97
N HIS A 15 -2.99 0.68 -23.71
CA HIS A 15 -2.14 0.86 -22.56
C HIS A 15 -3.00 0.74 -21.30
N ASP A 16 -3.53 -0.45 -21.02
CA ASP A 16 -4.22 -0.80 -19.78
C ASP A 16 -3.15 -0.87 -18.68
N LYS A 17 -2.69 0.31 -18.28
CA LYS A 17 -1.65 0.53 -17.29
C LYS A 17 -2.16 -0.13 -16.01
N MET A 18 -1.53 -1.24 -15.64
CA MET A 18 -1.73 -1.89 -14.36
C MET A 18 -1.79 -0.83 -13.26
N ASN A 19 -2.96 -0.70 -12.63
CA ASN A 19 -3.23 0.27 -11.58
C ASN A 19 -3.60 -0.48 -10.29
N GLY A 20 -3.70 0.25 -9.18
CA GLY A 20 -4.00 -0.36 -7.89
C GLY A 20 -5.30 -1.16 -7.86
N ASP A 21 -6.35 -0.68 -8.54
CA ASP A 21 -7.65 -1.35 -8.53
C ASP A 21 -7.62 -2.68 -9.31
N HIS A 22 -6.90 -2.74 -10.43
CA HIS A 22 -6.68 -3.97 -11.18
C HIS A 22 -5.85 -4.98 -10.38
N PHE A 23 -4.81 -4.50 -9.69
CA PHE A 23 -4.00 -5.32 -8.81
C PHE A 23 -4.81 -5.91 -7.65
N GLU A 24 -5.63 -5.10 -6.99
CA GLU A 24 -6.45 -5.52 -5.85
C GLU A 24 -7.51 -6.56 -6.25
N LYS A 25 -8.18 -6.38 -7.38
CA LYS A 25 -9.09 -7.41 -7.91
C LYS A 25 -8.35 -8.72 -8.20
N GLY A 26 -7.13 -8.62 -8.72
CA GLY A 26 -6.25 -9.76 -8.93
C GLY A 26 -6.01 -10.48 -7.61
N ILE A 27 -5.44 -9.80 -6.62
CA ILE A 27 -5.06 -10.43 -5.36
C ILE A 27 -6.25 -11.05 -4.63
N GLU A 28 -7.40 -10.37 -4.57
CA GLU A 28 -8.62 -10.91 -3.95
C GLU A 28 -9.06 -12.24 -4.56
N SER A 29 -8.86 -12.46 -5.87
CA SER A 29 -9.21 -13.73 -6.53
C SER A 29 -8.28 -14.90 -6.16
N VAL A 30 -7.17 -14.60 -5.50
CA VAL A 30 -6.06 -15.50 -5.23
C VAL A 30 -5.92 -15.84 -3.76
N LEU A 31 -6.15 -14.89 -2.86
CA LEU A 31 -6.05 -15.09 -1.41
C LEU A 31 -6.88 -16.30 -0.91
N PRO A 32 -8.14 -16.53 -1.35
CA PRO A 32 -8.93 -17.69 -0.90
C PRO A 32 -8.31 -19.05 -1.24
N LYS A 33 -7.39 -19.10 -2.21
CA LYS A 33 -6.72 -20.32 -2.68
C LYS A 33 -5.43 -20.60 -1.91
N LEU A 34 -4.97 -19.65 -1.08
CA LEU A 34 -3.78 -19.83 -0.26
C LEU A 34 -4.08 -20.63 1.01
N LYS A 35 -3.05 -21.26 1.56
CA LYS A 35 -3.13 -21.80 2.92
C LYS A 35 -3.29 -20.63 3.91
N LYS A 36 -4.15 -20.76 4.91
CA LYS A 36 -4.30 -19.76 5.99
C LYS A 36 -2.93 -19.40 6.60
N ASN A 37 -2.78 -18.16 7.05
CA ASN A 37 -1.56 -17.63 7.66
C ASN A 37 -0.32 -17.64 6.72
N SER A 38 -0.54 -17.67 5.40
CA SER A 38 0.54 -17.46 4.43
C SER A 38 1.10 -16.03 4.52
N VAL A 39 2.41 -15.91 4.27
CA VAL A 39 3.10 -14.64 4.06
C VAL A 39 3.21 -14.39 2.55
N ILE A 40 2.78 -13.21 2.11
CA ILE A 40 2.81 -12.80 0.71
C ILE A 40 3.94 -11.79 0.54
N VAL A 41 4.94 -12.15 -0.26
CA VAL A 41 6.09 -11.28 -0.53
C VAL A 41 5.73 -10.36 -1.70
N MET A 42 5.94 -9.05 -1.52
CA MET A 42 5.69 -8.03 -2.54
C MET A 42 6.93 -7.19 -2.82
N ASP A 43 7.16 -6.91 -4.10
CA ASP A 43 8.14 -5.94 -4.56
C ASP A 43 7.64 -4.49 -4.38
N LYS A 44 8.43 -3.53 -4.86
CA LYS A 44 8.17 -2.10 -4.73
C LYS A 44 7.31 -1.49 -5.86
N ALA A 45 6.60 -2.29 -6.66
CA ALA A 45 5.79 -1.72 -7.73
C ALA A 45 4.78 -0.70 -7.19
N SER A 46 4.60 0.42 -7.90
CA SER A 46 3.79 1.55 -7.39
C SER A 46 2.32 1.17 -7.19
N TYR A 47 1.79 0.28 -8.03
CA TYR A 47 0.43 -0.25 -7.91
C TYR A 47 0.23 -1.20 -6.72
N HIS A 48 1.30 -1.74 -6.12
CA HIS A 48 1.23 -2.44 -4.82
C HIS A 48 1.12 -1.49 -3.63
N SER A 49 1.35 -0.20 -3.85
CA SER A 49 1.59 0.79 -2.80
C SER A 49 0.48 1.83 -2.70
N VAL A 50 -0.75 1.45 -3.05
CA VAL A 50 -1.92 2.34 -2.88
C VAL A 50 -2.30 2.41 -1.41
N LYS A 51 -2.29 3.62 -0.84
CA LYS A 51 -2.62 3.88 0.57
C LYS A 51 -4.13 3.85 0.79
N MET A 52 -4.55 3.38 1.96
CA MET A 52 -5.95 3.41 2.41
C MET A 52 -6.50 4.83 2.49
N GLU A 53 -5.63 5.76 2.89
CA GLU A 53 -5.97 7.17 3.00
C GLU A 53 -4.77 8.05 2.64
N LYS A 54 -5.03 9.34 2.45
CA LYS A 54 -3.96 10.32 2.29
C LYS A 54 -3.55 10.87 3.64
N ILE A 55 -2.25 10.84 3.93
CA ILE A 55 -1.65 11.46 5.11
C ILE A 55 -1.13 12.84 4.74
N PRO A 56 -1.21 13.85 5.63
CA PRO A 56 -0.67 15.16 5.34
C PRO A 56 0.81 15.11 4.97
N THR A 57 1.17 15.85 3.93
CA THR A 57 2.56 16.01 3.46
C THR A 57 2.92 17.49 3.38
N THR A 58 4.16 17.80 3.02
CA THR A 58 4.61 19.18 2.83
C THR A 58 3.80 19.97 1.80
N SER A 59 3.11 19.30 0.86
CA SER A 59 2.22 19.94 -0.12
C SER A 59 0.85 20.34 0.45
N TRP A 60 0.45 19.81 1.61
CA TRP A 60 -0.83 20.14 2.23
C TRP A 60 -0.83 21.55 2.81
N THR A 61 -2.01 22.16 2.92
CA THR A 61 -2.17 23.44 3.63
C THR A 61 -2.14 23.22 5.15
N LYS A 62 -1.86 24.28 5.92
CA LYS A 62 -1.97 24.25 7.39
C LYS A 62 -3.38 23.80 7.79
N LYS A 63 -4.41 24.41 7.20
CA LYS A 63 -5.82 24.13 7.46
C LYS A 63 -6.19 22.67 7.19
N SER A 64 -5.82 22.13 6.03
CA SER A 64 -6.13 20.72 5.70
C SER A 64 -5.41 19.73 6.62
N THR A 65 -4.23 20.08 7.12
CA THR A 65 -3.50 19.27 8.13
C THR A 65 -4.23 19.28 9.48
N GLN A 66 -4.74 20.44 9.90
CA GLN A 66 -5.54 20.60 11.12
C GLN A 66 -6.88 19.85 11.04
N GLU A 67 -7.54 19.90 9.88
CA GLU A 67 -8.75 19.13 9.60
C GLU A 67 -8.47 17.62 9.68
N TRP A 68 -7.35 17.15 9.13
CA TRP A 68 -6.95 15.75 9.25
C TRP A 68 -6.77 15.31 10.70
N PHE A 69 -6.07 16.09 11.54
CA PHE A 69 -5.95 15.77 12.96
C PHE A 69 -7.31 15.71 13.66
N SER A 70 -8.20 16.68 13.38
CA SER A 70 -9.55 16.72 13.94
C SER A 70 -10.38 15.50 13.53
N GLN A 71 -10.31 15.09 12.26
CA GLN A 71 -10.98 13.90 11.74
C GLN A 71 -10.45 12.60 12.37
N LYS A 72 -9.16 12.56 12.73
CA LYS A 72 -8.54 11.43 13.43
C LYS A 72 -8.69 11.47 14.95
N HIS A 73 -9.36 12.49 15.49
CA HIS A 73 -9.48 12.75 16.92
C HIS A 73 -8.12 12.83 17.63
N ILE A 74 -7.10 13.34 16.94
CA ILE A 74 -5.77 13.59 17.49
C ILE A 74 -5.74 15.02 18.02
N SER A 75 -5.28 15.22 19.25
CA SER A 75 -5.14 16.57 19.81
C SER A 75 -4.03 17.36 19.12
N TRP A 76 -4.29 18.62 18.77
CA TRP A 76 -3.34 19.56 18.17
C TRP A 76 -3.58 20.97 18.72
N ASP A 77 -2.53 21.80 18.72
CA ASP A 77 -2.62 23.19 19.17
C ASP A 77 -2.89 24.11 17.97
N LYS A 78 -3.84 25.04 18.14
CA LYS A 78 -4.24 26.02 17.13
C LYS A 78 -3.11 26.98 16.74
N ASP A 79 -2.20 27.24 17.67
CA ASP A 79 -1.11 28.18 17.49
C ASP A 79 0.09 27.54 16.75
N MET A 80 0.13 26.21 16.63
CA MET A 80 1.20 25.49 15.93
C MET A 80 1.39 25.98 14.49
N ILE A 81 2.63 26.19 14.08
CA ILE A 81 2.97 26.48 12.68
C ILE A 81 2.95 25.20 11.82
N LYS A 82 2.92 25.35 10.50
CA LYS A 82 2.83 24.22 9.57
C LYS A 82 3.94 23.18 9.78
N ILE A 83 5.16 23.61 10.10
CA ILE A 83 6.29 22.71 10.33
C ILE A 83 6.06 21.85 11.58
N GLU A 84 5.60 22.44 12.68
CA GLU A 84 5.28 21.72 13.93
C GLU A 84 4.14 20.72 13.72
N LEU A 85 3.11 21.10 12.96
CA LEU A 85 2.04 20.17 12.59
C LEU A 85 2.58 18.98 11.79
N LEU A 86 3.48 19.21 10.83
CA LEU A 86 4.09 18.12 10.03
C LEU A 86 5.04 17.24 10.85
N GLN A 87 5.75 17.81 11.83
CA GLN A 87 6.54 17.02 12.80
C GLN A 87 5.61 16.10 13.59
N LYS A 88 4.50 16.63 14.10
CA LYS A 88 3.50 15.83 14.78
C LYS A 88 2.87 14.75 13.90
N VAL A 89 2.61 15.05 12.62
CA VAL A 89 2.17 14.04 11.64
C VAL A 89 3.20 12.92 11.54
N SER A 90 4.51 13.24 11.53
CA SER A 90 5.56 12.24 11.41
C SER A 90 5.62 11.26 12.60
N GLU A 91 5.21 11.71 13.79
CA GLU A 91 5.11 10.88 15.00
C GLU A 91 3.96 9.87 14.89
N VAL A 92 2.83 10.28 14.29
CA VAL A 92 1.60 9.46 14.26
C VAL A 92 1.37 8.75 12.92
N LYS A 93 2.07 9.11 11.85
CA LYS A 93 1.78 8.64 10.48
C LYS A 93 1.74 7.12 10.38
N HIS A 94 2.59 6.42 11.13
CA HIS A 94 2.74 4.96 11.03
C HIS A 94 1.46 4.20 11.40
N PHE A 95 0.57 4.78 12.21
CA PHE A 95 -0.75 4.22 12.52
C PHE A 95 -1.74 4.30 11.34
N TYR A 96 -1.49 5.20 10.39
CA TYR A 96 -2.39 5.49 9.27
C TYR A 96 -1.76 5.13 7.91
N ASP A 97 -0.47 4.82 7.88
CA ASP A 97 0.31 4.59 6.65
C ASP A 97 0.12 3.20 6.05
N ILE A 98 -1.13 2.72 6.09
CA ILE A 98 -1.55 1.37 5.73
C ILE A 98 -1.83 1.30 4.22
N TYR A 99 -1.37 0.23 3.58
CA TYR A 99 -1.69 -0.03 2.17
C TYR A 99 -3.00 -0.81 2.02
N ARG A 100 -3.79 -0.49 0.99
CA ARG A 100 -5.06 -1.18 0.68
C ARG A 100 -4.89 -2.69 0.64
N VAL A 101 -3.80 -3.13 0.02
CA VAL A 101 -3.51 -4.56 -0.14
C VAL A 101 -3.23 -5.28 1.19
N GLU A 102 -2.69 -4.58 2.19
CA GLU A 102 -2.46 -5.16 3.53
C GLU A 102 -3.79 -5.45 4.23
N THR A 103 -4.73 -4.51 4.17
CA THR A 103 -6.10 -4.70 4.67
C THR A 103 -6.80 -5.87 3.97
N ILE A 104 -6.62 -5.98 2.65
CA ILE A 104 -7.18 -7.09 1.87
C ILE A 104 -6.55 -8.41 2.33
N ALA A 105 -5.23 -8.50 2.43
CA ALA A 105 -4.55 -9.73 2.88
C ALA A 105 -4.97 -10.15 4.30
N GLU A 106 -5.05 -9.20 5.23
CA GLU A 106 -5.46 -9.43 6.61
C GLU A 106 -6.88 -9.98 6.71
N LYS A 107 -7.82 -9.46 5.90
CA LYS A 107 -9.20 -9.97 5.81
C LYS A 107 -9.26 -11.47 5.46
N TYR A 108 -8.30 -11.97 4.69
CA TYR A 108 -8.18 -13.40 4.35
C TYR A 108 -7.25 -14.18 5.29
N GLY A 109 -6.73 -13.56 6.35
CA GLY A 109 -5.83 -14.19 7.32
C GLY A 109 -4.41 -14.38 6.79
N HIS A 110 -3.92 -13.41 6.00
CA HIS A 110 -2.57 -13.39 5.45
C HIS A 110 -1.83 -12.12 5.83
N THR A 111 -0.50 -12.18 5.80
CA THR A 111 0.38 -11.03 6.08
C THR A 111 1.21 -10.71 4.85
N ILE A 112 1.49 -9.42 4.63
CA ILE A 112 2.35 -8.96 3.54
C ILE A 112 3.74 -8.66 4.07
N LEU A 113 4.76 -9.14 3.35
CA LEU A 113 6.16 -8.81 3.57
C LEU A 113 6.66 -8.00 2.36
N ARG A 114 7.12 -6.78 2.60
CA ARG A 114 7.66 -5.91 1.54
C ARG A 114 9.18 -6.03 1.48
N LEU A 115 9.71 -6.19 0.27
CA LEU A 115 11.14 -6.23 0.05
C LEU A 115 11.77 -4.83 0.18
N PRO A 116 13.02 -4.73 0.67
CA PRO A 116 13.73 -3.47 0.70
C PRO A 116 14.00 -2.97 -0.73
N PRO A 117 14.06 -1.64 -0.92
CA PRO A 117 14.27 -1.05 -2.23
C PRO A 117 15.64 -1.44 -2.82
N TYR A 118 15.68 -1.67 -4.14
CA TYR A 118 16.90 -1.96 -4.91
C TYR A 118 17.62 -3.28 -4.57
N HIS A 119 16.89 -4.24 -3.99
CA HIS A 119 17.38 -5.58 -3.69
C HIS A 119 16.62 -6.65 -4.48
N SER A 120 16.72 -6.62 -5.81
CA SER A 120 16.06 -7.61 -6.69
C SER A 120 16.56 -9.04 -6.45
N GLU A 121 17.79 -9.20 -5.94
CA GLU A 121 18.33 -10.48 -5.51
C GLU A 121 17.53 -11.15 -4.38
N LEU A 122 16.73 -10.38 -3.63
CA LEU A 122 15.85 -10.87 -2.58
C LEU A 122 14.44 -11.21 -3.10
N ASN A 123 14.18 -10.99 -4.38
CA ASN A 123 12.90 -11.29 -5.01
C ASN A 123 12.93 -12.72 -5.55
N PRO A 124 12.22 -13.68 -4.92
CA PRO A 124 12.30 -15.08 -5.34
C PRO A 124 11.82 -15.30 -6.78
N ILE A 125 11.04 -14.38 -7.35
CA ILE A 125 10.62 -14.46 -8.74
C ILE A 125 11.83 -14.26 -9.68
N ASP A 126 12.72 -13.31 -9.38
CA ASP A 126 13.85 -12.98 -10.26
C ASP A 126 14.85 -14.15 -10.31
N MET A 127 14.99 -14.89 -9.19
CA MET A 127 15.81 -16.10 -9.12
C MET A 127 15.24 -17.30 -9.90
N ILE A 128 13.93 -17.35 -10.12
CA ILE A 128 13.28 -18.44 -10.86
C ILE A 128 13.36 -18.20 -12.37
N TRP A 129 13.47 -16.95 -12.80
CA TRP A 129 13.46 -16.56 -14.22
C TRP A 129 14.84 -16.17 -14.78
N SER A 130 15.90 -16.20 -13.98
CA SER A 130 17.31 -16.04 -14.43
C SER A 130 17.85 -17.32 -15.05
#